data_AF-A0A4Y4B822-F1
#
_entry.id   AF-A0A4Y4B822-F1
#
_cell.length_a   1.000
_cell.length_b   1.000
_cell.length_c   1.000
_cell.angle_alpha   90.00
_cell.angle_beta   90.00
_cell.angle_gamma   90.00
#
_symmetry.space_group_name_H-M   'P 1'
#
loop_
_entity.id
_entity.type
_entity.pdbx_description
1 polymer ?
#
loop_
_entity_poly.entity_id
_entity_poly.type
_entity_poly.pdbx_seq_one_letter_code
_entity_poly.pdbx_strand_id
1 'polypeptide(L)' 'MSGFDVVATWPDLFVDLDDDQQDTVRQVFASEHISGWEPDRDAVADLVAFTLGHIDFNAYLSRSADRAAAVRAAS' A
#
# COMPACT_ATOMS: atom_id res chain seq x y z
N MET A 1 8.50 -19.86 -1.50
CA MET A 1 8.41 -18.67 -2.36
C MET A 1 8.70 -17.47 -1.48
N SER A 2 9.87 -16.85 -1.62
CA SER A 2 10.09 -15.54 -1.01
C SER A 2 9.38 -14.52 -1.89
N GLY A 3 8.12 -14.23 -1.57
CA GLY A 3 7.38 -13.11 -2.15
C GLY A 3 7.80 -11.81 -1.47
N PHE A 4 7.49 -10.68 -2.11
CA PHE A 4 7.61 -9.36 -1.49
C PHE A 4 6.67 -9.26 -0.27
N ASP A 5 7.20 -8.82 0.88
CA ASP A 5 6.44 -8.61 2.12
C ASP A 5 6.55 -7.15 2.56
N VAL A 6 5.45 -6.43 2.43
CA VAL A 6 5.33 -5.01 2.82
C VAL A 6 5.55 -4.77 4.30
N VAL A 7 5.19 -5.71 5.18
CA VAL A 7 5.35 -5.56 6.63
C VAL A 7 6.81 -5.72 7.01
N ALA A 8 7.52 -6.68 6.40
CA ALA A 8 8.96 -6.83 6.59
C ALA A 8 9.74 -5.63 6.02
N THR A 9 9.25 -5.02 4.94
CA THR A 9 9.91 -3.91 4.26
C THR A 9 9.72 -2.57 4.99
N TRP A 10 8.52 -2.30 5.50
CA TRP A 10 8.18 -1.03 6.16
C TRP A 10 7.45 -1.24 7.50
N PRO A 11 8.08 -1.91 8.48
CA PRO A 11 7.41 -2.30 9.73
C PRO A 11 6.89 -1.10 10.54
N ASP A 12 7.50 0.07 10.39
CA ASP A 12 7.11 1.31 11.04
C ASP A 12 5.71 1.80 10.62
N LEU A 13 5.23 1.43 9.43
CA LEU A 13 3.88 1.78 8.99
C LEU A 13 2.80 0.91 9.68
N PHE A 14 3.15 -0.26 10.18
CA PHE A 14 2.17 -1.25 10.67
C PHE A 14 2.03 -1.28 12.19
N VAL A 15 2.71 -0.38 12.90
CA VAL A 15 2.77 -0.39 14.38
C VAL A 15 1.41 -0.26 15.05
N ASP A 16 0.46 0.40 14.39
CA ASP A 16 -0.90 0.63 14.89
C ASP A 16 -1.94 -0.34 14.31
N LEU A 17 -1.52 -1.26 13.43
CA LEU A 17 -2.40 -2.27 12.84
C LEU A 17 -2.39 -3.57 13.63
N ASP A 18 -3.58 -4.13 13.86
CA ASP A 18 -3.72 -5.50 14.36
C ASP A 18 -3.34 -6.54 13.29
N ASP A 19 -3.21 -7.81 13.69
CA ASP A 19 -2.74 -8.88 12.80
C ASP A 19 -3.65 -9.08 11.58
N ASP A 20 -4.97 -8.93 11.74
CA ASP A 20 -5.95 -9.09 10.65
C ASP A 20 -5.86 -7.95 9.65
N GLN A 21 -5.65 -6.72 10.14
CA GLN A 21 -5.41 -5.55 9.31
C GLN A 21 -4.07 -5.64 8.59
N GLN A 22 -3.00 -6.09 9.26
CA GLN A 22 -1.71 -6.33 8.63
C GLN A 22 -1.82 -7.37 7.50
N ASP A 23 -2.55 -8.47 7.73
CA ASP A 23 -2.76 -9.49 6.70
C ASP A 23 -3.57 -8.95 5.52
N THR A 24 -4.60 -8.14 5.78
CA THR A 24 -5.36 -7.46 4.73
C THR A 24 -4.46 -6.61 3.83
N VAL A 25 -3.58 -5.80 4.41
CA VAL A 25 -2.65 -4.95 3.64
C VAL A 25 -1.62 -5.82 2.89
N ARG A 26 -1.09 -6.89 3.50
CA ARG A 26 -0.19 -7.83 2.81
C ARG A 26 -0.85 -8.45 1.58
N GLN A 27 -2.09 -8.92 1.70
CA GLN A 27 -2.80 -9.58 0.60
C GLN A 27 -3.06 -8.66 -0.59
N VAL A 28 -3.36 -7.38 -0.34
CA VAL A 28 -3.53 -6.38 -1.41
C VAL A 28 -2.24 -6.25 -2.21
N PHE A 29 -1.11 -5.99 -1.55
CA PHE A 29 0.17 -5.80 -2.25
C PHE A 29 0.76 -7.09 -2.84
N ALA A 30 0.53 -8.24 -2.21
CA ALA A 30 0.89 -9.53 -2.79
C ALA A 30 0.17 -9.77 -4.13
N SER A 31 -1.11 -9.38 -4.22
CA SER A 31 -1.89 -9.48 -5.46
C SER A 31 -1.41 -8.51 -6.53
N GLU A 32 -1.07 -7.28 -6.14
CA GLU A 32 -0.57 -6.26 -7.07
C GLU A 32 0.85 -6.57 -7.57
N HIS A 33 1.72 -7.14 -6.74
CA HIS A 33 3.05 -7.59 -7.17
C HIS A 33 2.99 -8.68 -8.24
N ILE A 34 2.02 -9.60 -8.13
CA ILE A 34 1.77 -10.61 -9.18
C ILE A 34 1.34 -9.95 -10.52
N SER A 35 0.72 -8.77 -10.48
CA SER A 35 0.37 -8.00 -11.68
C SER A 35 1.57 -7.30 -12.35
N GLY A 36 2.74 -7.35 -11.72
CA GLY A 36 3.99 -6.76 -12.21
C GLY A 36 4.24 -5.32 -11.73
N TRP A 37 3.45 -4.83 -10.77
CA TRP A 37 3.66 -3.54 -10.15
C TRP A 37 4.39 -3.68 -8.81
N GLU A 38 5.46 -2.91 -8.61
CA GLU A 38 6.19 -2.85 -7.35
C GLU A 38 5.68 -1.65 -6.54
N PRO A 39 5.15 -1.86 -5.32
CA PRO A 39 4.70 -0.75 -4.49
C PRO A 39 5.87 0.09 -3.98
N ASP A 40 5.61 1.38 -3.80
CA ASP A 40 6.48 2.26 -3.02
C ASP A 40 5.94 2.45 -1.60
N ARG A 41 6.78 3.04 -0.72
CA ARG A 41 6.43 3.26 0.69
C ARG A 41 5.18 4.13 0.84
N ASP A 42 4.98 5.09 -0.05
CA ASP A 42 3.87 6.04 0.04
C ASP A 42 2.54 5.38 -0.33
N ALA A 43 2.55 4.46 -1.31
CA ALA A 43 1.38 3.64 -1.63
C ALA A 43 0.98 2.74 -0.45
N VAL A 44 1.96 2.14 0.24
CA VAL A 44 1.69 1.35 1.45
C VAL A 44 1.16 2.25 2.57
N ALA A 45 1.75 3.42 2.79
CA ALA A 45 1.30 4.35 3.81
C ALA A 45 -0.14 4.82 3.59
N ASP A 46 -0.55 5.05 2.33
CA ASP A 46 -1.92 5.43 2.00
C ASP A 46 -2.92 4.29 2.26
N LEU A 47 -2.56 3.03 1.92
CA LEU A 47 -3.43 1.90 2.24
C LEU A 47 -3.55 1.67 3.75
N VAL A 48 -2.43 1.77 4.50
CA VAL A 48 -2.44 1.70 5.96
C VAL A 48 -3.32 2.81 6.57
N ALA A 49 -3.18 4.05 6.10
CA ALA A 49 -3.99 5.16 6.58
C ALA A 49 -5.49 4.94 6.30
N PHE A 50 -5.82 4.33 5.15
CA PHE A 50 -7.19 3.94 4.83
C PHE A 50 -7.68 2.81 5.75
N THR A 51 -6.87 1.78 5.99
CA THR A 51 -7.20 0.66 6.90
C THR A 51 -7.41 1.13 8.35
N LEU A 52 -6.66 2.13 8.82
CA LEU A 52 -6.84 2.78 10.12
C LEU A 52 -8.04 3.76 10.17
N GLY A 53 -8.64 4.07 9.03
CA GLY A 53 -9.71 5.06 8.92
C GLY A 53 -9.23 6.52 9.07
N HIS A 54 -7.92 6.77 8.94
CA HIS A 54 -7.34 8.13 8.94
C HIS A 54 -7.68 8.89 7.66
N ILE A 55 -7.89 8.16 6.56
CA ILE A 55 -8.40 8.71 5.29
C ILE A 55 -9.58 7.89 4.82
N ASP A 56 -10.47 8.53 4.07
CA ASP A 56 -11.60 7.85 3.43
C ASP A 56 -11.18 7.24 2.08
N PHE A 57 -12.10 6.47 1.49
CA PHE A 57 -11.86 5.81 0.21
C PHE A 57 -11.63 6.80 -0.94
N ASN A 58 -12.28 7.97 -0.91
CA ASN A 58 -12.10 8.99 -1.93
C ASN A 58 -10.68 9.58 -1.90
N ALA A 59 -10.17 9.87 -0.70
CA ALA A 59 -8.81 10.33 -0.50
C ALA A 59 -7.79 9.28 -0.94
N TYR A 60 -8.01 8.00 -0.59
CA TYR A 60 -7.17 6.90 -1.04
C TYR A 60 -7.12 6.81 -2.58
N LEU A 61 -8.28 6.82 -3.25
CA LEU A 61 -8.35 6.77 -4.72
C LEU A 61 -7.67 7.98 -5.38
N SER A 62 -7.89 9.19 -4.85
CA SER A 62 -7.26 10.41 -5.38
C SER A 62 -5.74 10.30 -5.32
N ARG A 63 -5.18 9.89 -4.18
CA ARG A 63 -3.72 9.77 -4.01
C ARG A 63 -3.11 8.69 -4.91
N SER A 64 -3.80 7.56 -5.06
CA SER A 64 -3.40 6.51 -5.99
C SER A 64 -3.39 6.99 -7.44
N ALA A 65 -4.39 7.79 -7.84
CA ALA A 65 -4.44 8.39 -9.18
C ALA A 65 -3.32 9.41 -9.40
N ASP A 66 -3.05 10.27 -8.42
CA ASP A 66 -1.97 11.26 -8.46
C ASP A 66 -0.60 10.59 -8.61
N ARG A 67 -0.35 9.51 -7.85
CA ARG A 67 0.88 8.70 -7.96
C ARG A 67 1.03 8.09 -9.35
N ALA A 68 -0.03 7.48 -9.87
CA ALA A 68 -0.03 6.90 -11.20
C ALA A 68 0.19 7.97 -12.30
N ALA A 69 -0.30 9.19 -12.10
CA ALA A 69 -0.03 10.32 -13.01
C ALA A 69 1.44 10.78 -12.94
N ALA A 70 2.03 10.86 -11.74
CA ALA A 70 3.42 11.23 -11.54
C ALA A 70 4.40 10.25 -12.22
N VAL A 71 4.16 8.94 -12.09
CA VAL A 71 4.97 7.91 -12.76
C VAL A 71 4.93 8.06 -14.29
N ARG A 72 3.75 8.35 -14.85
CA ARG A 72 3.57 8.58 -16.29
C ARG A 72 4.26 9.85 -16.78
N ALA A 73 4.28 10.91 -15.97
CA ALA A 73 4.95 12.17 -16.32
C ALA A 73 6.49 12.08 -16.26
N ALA A 74 7.02 11.11 -15.49
CA ALA A 74 8.46 10.87 -15.34
C ALA A 74 9.02 9.86 -16.37
N SER A 75 8.17 9.25 -17.20
CA SER A 75 8.52 8.28 -18.26
C SER A 75 8.73 8.98 -19.61
#